data_AF-A0A535QC63-F1
#
_entry.id   AF-A0A535QC63-F1
#
_cell.length_a   1.000
_cell.length_b   1.000
_cell.length_c   1.000
_cell.angle_alpha   90.00
_cell.angle_beta   90.00
_cell.angle_gamma   90.00
#
_symmetry.space_group_name_H-M   'P 1'
#
loop_
_entity.id
_entity.type
_entity.pdbx_description
1 polymer ?
#
loop_
_entity_poly.entity_id
_entity_poly.type
_entity_poly.pdbx_seq_one_letter_code
_entity_poly.pdbx_strand_id
1 'polypeptide(L)'
;MIEYAFLMVLLATITFAVIALAGTQLSGLYQEVSFEFTHMLDSNTYAPDGSVVTPDTTPASGTCQTGETLQLRGHQWKCKK
;
A
#
# COMPACT_ATOMS: atom_id res chain seq x y z
N MET A 1 23.06 25.51 -27.33
CA MET A 1 21.75 25.94 -26.77
C MET A 1 20.75 24.78 -26.70
N ILE A 2 20.55 24.00 -27.77
CA ILE A 2 19.58 22.88 -27.81
C ILE A 2 19.95 21.74 -26.83
N GLU A 3 21.23 21.38 -26.69
CA GLU A 3 21.65 20.30 -25.79
C GLU A 3 21.33 20.59 -24.31
N TYR A 4 21.53 21.83 -23.85
CA TYR A 4 21.17 22.23 -22.49
C TYR A 4 19.66 22.25 -22.26
N ALA A 5 18.87 22.65 -23.25
CA ALA A 5 17.41 22.59 -23.17
C ALA A 5 16.92 21.14 -23.07
N PHE A 6 17.50 20.23 -23.86
CA PHE A 6 17.18 18.80 -23.82
C PHE A 6 17.56 18.17 -22.47
N LEU A 7 18.73 18.51 -21.93
CA LEU A 7 19.16 18.05 -20.61
C LEU A 7 18.23 18.55 -19.48
N MET A 8 17.78 19.80 -19.55
CA MET A 8 16.84 20.35 -18.56
C MET A 8 15.47 19.65 -18.62
N VAL A 9 14.99 19.33 -19.82
CA VAL A 9 13.73 18.57 -19.99
C VAL A 9 13.87 17.15 -19.45
N LEU A 10 14.99 16.46 -19.74
CA LEU A 10 15.27 15.14 -19.18
C LEU A 10 15.35 15.15 -17.66
N LEU A 11 16.02 16.15 -17.07
CA LEU A 11 16.10 16.28 -15.62
C LEU A 11 14.71 16.49 -15.01
N ALA A 12 13.90 17.38 -15.60
CA ALA A 12 12.55 17.65 -15.14
C ALA A 12 11.67 16.39 -15.17
N THR A 13 11.66 15.65 -16.28
CA THR A 13 10.83 14.44 -16.39
C THR A 13 11.24 13.37 -15.38
N ILE A 14 12.53 13.19 -15.14
CA ILE A 14 13.03 12.27 -14.10
C ILE A 14 12.58 12.72 -12.71
N THR A 15 12.69 14.02 -12.38
CA THR A 15 12.24 14.52 -11.07
C THR A 15 10.74 14.30 -10.84
N PHE A 16 9.90 14.55 -11.85
CA PHE A 16 8.46 14.27 -11.75
C PHE A 16 8.18 12.78 -11.58
N ALA A 17 8.87 11.91 -12.32
CA ALA A 17 8.70 10.46 -12.20
C ALA A 17 9.03 9.94 -10.79
N VAL A 18 10.12 10.45 -10.19
CA VAL A 18 10.52 10.08 -8.83
C VAL A 18 9.49 10.57 -7.80
N ILE A 19 9.01 11.80 -7.92
CA ILE A 19 8.00 12.35 -7.00
C ILE A 19 6.69 11.55 -7.10
N ALA A 20 6.26 11.22 -8.31
CA ALA A 20 5.05 10.41 -8.51
C ALA A 20 5.20 9.02 -7.89
N LEU A 21 6.35 8.36 -8.09
CA LEU A 21 6.61 7.03 -7.55
C LEU A 21 6.75 7.03 -6.01
N ALA A 22 7.32 8.09 -5.44
CA ALA A 22 7.36 8.26 -3.99
C ALA A 22 5.96 8.52 -3.43
N GLY A 23 5.14 9.32 -4.14
CA GLY A 23 3.77 9.65 -3.75
C GLY A 23 2.86 8.43 -3.69
N THR A 24 2.97 7.50 -4.65
CA THR A 24 2.16 6.26 -4.64
C THR A 24 2.55 5.34 -3.48
N GLN A 25 3.85 5.22 -3.18
CA GLN A 25 4.33 4.43 -2.03
C GLN A 25 3.89 5.03 -0.68
N LEU A 26 4.03 6.36 -0.54
CA LEU A 26 3.62 7.09 0.66
C LEU A 26 2.10 7.01 0.87
N SER A 27 1.31 7.11 -0.20
CA SER A 27 -0.15 6.99 -0.11
C SER A 27 -0.59 5.63 0.43
N GLY A 28 0.03 4.54 -0.06
CA GLY A 28 -0.24 3.19 0.44
C GLY A 28 0.10 3.02 1.92
N LEU A 29 1.28 3.52 2.34
CA LEU A 29 1.70 3.50 3.75
C LEU A 29 0.83 4.40 4.63
N TYR A 30 0.40 5.56 4.13
CA TYR A 30 -0.47 6.46 4.87
C TYR A 30 -1.83 5.82 5.14
N GLN A 31 -2.41 5.13 4.15
CA GLN A 31 -3.66 4.38 4.34
C GLN A 31 -3.50 3.27 5.37
N GLU A 32 -2.36 2.58 5.40
CA GLU A 32 -2.04 1.59 6.44
C GLU A 32 -2.03 2.19 7.82
N VAL A 33 -1.25 3.26 8.00
CA VAL A 33 -1.11 3.92 9.31
C VAL A 33 -2.45 4.51 9.74
N SER A 34 -3.18 5.17 8.83
CA SER A 34 -4.49 5.74 9.14
C SER A 34 -5.51 4.68 9.53
N PHE A 35 -5.50 3.52 8.87
CA PHE A 35 -6.37 2.39 9.23
C PHE A 35 -6.03 1.87 10.63
N GLU A 36 -4.75 1.61 10.90
CA GLU A 36 -4.30 1.15 12.21
C GLU A 36 -4.62 2.15 13.32
N PHE A 37 -4.40 3.45 13.08
CA PHE A 37 -4.74 4.50 14.05
C PHE A 37 -6.23 4.50 14.42
N THR A 38 -7.09 4.20 13.46
CA THR A 38 -8.55 4.17 13.67
C THR A 38 -8.98 2.92 14.44
N HIS A 39 -8.21 1.82 14.34
CA HIS A 39 -8.53 0.52 14.94
C HIS A 39 -7.60 0.14 16.09
N MET A 40 -6.79 1.05 16.63
CA MET A 40 -5.83 0.74 17.73
C MET A 40 -6.49 0.18 19.00
N LEU A 41 -7.78 0.48 19.21
CA LEU A 41 -8.55 0.02 20.37
C LEU A 41 -9.54 -1.10 20.01
N ASP A 42 -9.58 -1.49 18.74
CA ASP A 42 -10.49 -2.53 18.29
C ASP A 42 -9.92 -3.91 18.62
N SER A 43 -10.74 -4.80 19.16
CA SER A 43 -10.31 -6.19 19.39
C SER A 43 -10.41 -7.04 18.13
N ASN A 44 -10.88 -6.47 17.02
CA ASN A 44 -11.16 -7.16 15.79
C ASN A 44 -9.98 -7.15 14.83
N THR A 45 -9.91 -8.16 13.97
CA THR A 45 -9.03 -8.17 12.80
C THR A 45 -9.90 -8.04 11.54
N TYR A 46 -9.37 -7.47 10.48
CA TYR A 46 -10.09 -7.18 9.25
C TYR A 46 -9.48 -7.95 8.09
N ALA A 47 -10.31 -8.54 7.25
CA ALA A 47 -9.88 -9.18 6.02
C ALA A 47 -9.49 -8.13 4.97
N PRO A 48 -8.85 -8.54 3.85
CA PRO A 48 -8.45 -7.62 2.78
C PRO A 48 -9.64 -6.90 2.11
N ASP A 49 -10.85 -7.46 2.24
CA ASP A 49 -12.12 -6.90 1.76
C ASP A 49 -12.79 -5.94 2.77
N GLY A 50 -12.21 -5.77 3.96
CA GLY A 50 -12.75 -4.95 5.04
C GLY A 50 -13.78 -5.67 5.92
N SER A 51 -14.04 -6.96 5.70
CA SER A 51 -14.91 -7.74 6.58
C SER A 51 -14.22 -8.04 7.91
N VAL A 52 -15.01 -8.11 8.98
CA VAL A 52 -14.48 -8.45 10.32
C VAL A 52 -14.19 -9.94 10.39
N VAL A 53 -13.00 -10.28 10.84
CA VAL A 53 -12.52 -11.63 11.09
C VAL A 53 -12.13 -11.73 12.55
N THR A 54 -12.39 -12.89 13.14
CA THR A 54 -11.93 -13.14 14.51
C THR A 54 -10.39 -13.03 14.60
N PRO A 55 -9.86 -12.49 15.70
CA PRO A 55 -8.43 -12.52 15.96
C PRO A 55 -7.89 -13.96 15.84
N ASP A 56 -6.68 -14.11 15.29
CA ASP A 56 -6.03 -15.40 14.98
C ASP A 56 -6.66 -16.28 13.89
N THR A 57 -7.75 -15.84 13.25
CA THR A 57 -8.29 -16.56 12.08
C THR A 57 -7.74 -15.99 10.79
N THR A 58 -7.09 -16.84 10.01
CA THR A 58 -6.62 -16.51 8.66
C THR A 58 -7.82 -16.51 7.71
N PRO A 59 -8.13 -15.39 7.03
CA PRO A 59 -9.21 -15.34 6.06
C PRO A 59 -8.91 -16.29 4.89
N ALA A 60 -9.97 -16.82 4.28
CA ALA A 60 -9.84 -17.83 3.24
C ALA A 60 -8.91 -17.35 2.12
N SER A 61 -8.04 -18.25 1.65
CA SER A 61 -7.00 -18.02 0.65
C SER A 61 -7.50 -17.60 -0.75
N GLY A 62 -8.81 -17.42 -0.93
CA GLY A 62 -9.42 -16.83 -2.13
C GLY A 62 -9.65 -15.32 -2.04
N THR A 63 -9.27 -14.67 -0.93
CA THR A 63 -9.35 -13.20 -0.77
C THR A 63 -8.25 -12.46 -1.54
N CYS A 64 -7.17 -13.14 -1.91
CA CYS A 64 -6.05 -12.58 -2.67
C CYS A 64 -5.92 -13.23 -4.04
N GLN A 65 -5.37 -12.50 -5.01
CA GLN A 65 -5.19 -13.06 -6.36
C GLN A 65 -4.17 -14.21 -6.35
N THR A 66 -4.28 -15.12 -7.32
CA THR A 66 -3.37 -16.27 -7.45
C THR A 66 -1.92 -15.79 -7.58
N GLY A 67 -1.08 -16.15 -6.61
CA GLY A 67 0.32 -15.71 -6.52
C GLY A 67 0.59 -14.62 -5.48
N GLU A 68 -0.45 -14.13 -4.80
CA GLU A 68 -0.30 -13.23 -3.64
C GLU A 68 -0.35 -14.02 -2.33
N THR A 69 0.44 -13.59 -1.36
CA THR A 69 0.47 -14.13 0.00
C THR A 69 -0.34 -13.25 0.95
N LEU A 70 -1.12 -13.88 1.82
CA LEU A 70 -1.80 -13.21 2.92
C LEU A 70 -0.77 -12.86 4.00
N GLN A 71 -0.64 -11.57 4.29
CA GLN A 71 0.19 -11.08 5.40
C GLN A 71 -0.68 -10.26 6.35
N LEU A 72 -0.70 -10.64 7.63
CA LEU A 72 -1.32 -9.84 8.68
C LEU A 72 -0.44 -8.61 8.95
N ARG A 73 -1.00 -7.42 8.78
CA ARG A 73 -0.35 -6.13 9.03
C ARG A 73 -1.21 -5.38 10.05
N GLY A 74 -0.81 -5.46 11.32
CA GLY A 74 -1.59 -4.90 12.43
C GLY A 74 -2.94 -5.60 12.57
N HIS A 75 -4.02 -4.84 12.49
CA HIS A 75 -5.40 -5.32 12.54
C HIS A 75 -5.95 -5.66 11.15
N GLN A 76 -5.20 -5.50 10.06
CA GLN A 76 -5.69 -5.81 8.71
C GLN A 76 -4.86 -6.89 8.00
N TRP A 77 -5.55 -7.88 7.41
CA TRP A 77 -4.98 -8.82 6.46
C TRP A 77 -4.81 -8.15 5.10
N LYS A 78 -3.63 -8.28 4.51
CA LYS A 78 -3.32 -7.74 3.20
C LYS A 78 -2.81 -8.80 2.25
N CYS A 79 -3.17 -8.63 0.99
CA CYS A 79 -2.64 -9.40 -0.13
C CYS A 79 -1.34 -8.76 -0.58
N LYS A 80 -0.24 -9.52 -0.50
CA LYS A 80 1.07 -9.08 -0.97
C LYS A 80 1.60 -10.03 -2.03
N LYS A 81 1.85 -9.50 -3.21
CA LYS A 81 2.52 -10.21 -4.30
C LYS A 81 4.00 -10.44 -4.02
#